data_AF-A0A3L7X1Y3-F1
#
_entry.id   AF-A0A3L7X1Y3-F1
#
_cell.length_a   1.000
_cell.length_b   1.000
_cell.length_c   1.000
_cell.angle_alpha   90.00
_cell.angle_beta   90.00
_cell.angle_gamma   90.00
#
_symmetry.space_group_name_H-M   'P 1'
#
loop_
_entity.id
_entity.type
_entity.pdbx_description
1 polymer ?
#
loop_
_entity_poly.entity_id
_entity_poly.type
_entity_poly.pdbx_seq_one_letter_code
_entity_poly.pdbx_strand_id
1 'polypeptide(L)' 'GGAMTGADVVEFIMAGATAVQIGTASFLDPSAAWRILDELEAWCATENLKSLDEIRGVARRRD' A
#
# COMPACT_ATOMS: atom_id res chain seq x y z
N GLY A 1 6.55 2.36 -8.25
CA GLY A 1 5.39 2.92 -8.98
C GLY A 1 4.69 1.82 -9.74
N GLY A 2 3.43 2.02 -10.12
CA GLY A 2 2.62 0.99 -10.80
C GLY A 2 1.70 0.20 -9.86
N ALA A 3 1.34 0.75 -8.69
CA ALA A 3 0.38 0.12 -7.79
C ALA A 3 -1.02 0.05 -8.44
N MET A 4 -1.61 -1.14 -8.44
CA MET A 4 -2.93 -1.45 -9.01
C MET A 4 -3.92 -1.94 -7.95
N THR A 5 -3.41 -2.42 -6.81
CA THR A 5 -4.14 -3.02 -5.69
C THR A 5 -3.64 -2.52 -4.34
N GLY A 6 -4.41 -2.77 -3.28
CA GLY A 6 -3.98 -2.53 -1.89
C GLY A 6 -2.75 -3.36 -1.50
N ALA A 7 -2.62 -4.58 -2.02
CA ALA A 7 -1.45 -5.43 -1.78
C ALA A 7 -0.16 -4.80 -2.34
N ASP A 8 -0.21 -4.22 -3.55
CA ASP A 8 0.94 -3.49 -4.10
C ASP A 8 1.34 -2.31 -3.20
N VAL A 9 0.36 -1.59 -2.64
CA VAL A 9 0.62 -0.48 -1.70
C VAL A 9 1.31 -1.00 -0.45
N VAL A 10 0.83 -2.10 0.13
CA VAL A 10 1.48 -2.77 1.28
C VAL A 10 2.94 -3.07 0.97
N GLU A 11 3.23 -3.67 -0.20
CA GLU A 11 4.62 -3.96 -0.61
C GLU A 11 5.49 -2.70 -0.69
N PHE A 12 4.97 -1.60 -1.25
CA PHE A 12 5.69 -0.32 -1.27
C PHE A 12 5.95 0.22 0.15
N ILE A 13 4.99 0.11 1.06
CA ILE A 13 5.19 0.50 2.46
C ILE A 13 6.25 -0.40 3.12
N MET A 14 6.20 -1.71 2.92
CA MET A 14 7.19 -2.66 3.43
C MET A 14 8.61 -2.42 2.89
N ALA A 15 8.73 -1.97 1.64
CA ALA A 15 10.01 -1.50 1.06
C ALA A 15 10.48 -0.17 1.69
N GLY A 16 9.58 0.55 2.37
CA GLY A 16 9.86 1.74 3.16
C GLY A 16 9.38 3.05 2.53
N ALA A 17 8.45 3.00 1.58
CA ALA A 17 7.80 4.21 1.08
C ALA A 17 6.99 4.88 2.20
N THR A 18 6.96 6.21 2.24
CA THR A 18 6.10 6.98 3.17
C THR A 18 4.68 7.11 2.66
N ALA A 19 4.54 7.27 1.33
CA ALA A 19 3.29 7.39 0.61
C ALA A 19 3.42 6.69 -0.75
N VAL A 20 2.29 6.31 -1.35
CA VAL A 20 2.24 5.64 -2.66
C VAL A 20 1.27 6.41 -3.56
N GLN A 21 1.74 6.81 -4.74
CA GLN A 21 0.91 7.49 -5.74
C GLN A 21 0.20 6.48 -6.63
N ILE A 22 -1.08 6.75 -6.92
CA ILE A 22 -1.89 5.99 -7.88
C ILE A 22 -2.02 6.79 -9.18
N GLY A 23 -1.48 6.23 -10.27
CA GLY A 23 -1.40 6.88 -11.58
C GLY A 23 -2.08 6.06 -12.67
N THR A 24 -1.39 5.03 -13.18
CA THR A 24 -1.90 4.16 -14.27
C THR A 24 -3.27 3.55 -13.97
N ALA A 25 -3.50 3.09 -12.73
CA ALA A 25 -4.79 2.53 -12.33
C ALA A 25 -5.93 3.55 -12.50
N SER A 26 -5.69 4.84 -12.22
CA SER A 26 -6.68 5.91 -12.35
C SER A 26 -7.14 6.17 -13.79
N PHE A 27 -6.32 5.82 -14.79
CA PHE A 27 -6.70 5.93 -16.20
C PHE A 27 -7.65 4.80 -16.64
N LEU A 28 -7.55 3.63 -16.01
CA LEU A 28 -8.45 2.51 -16.28
C LEU A 28 -9.75 2.64 -15.49
N ASP A 29 -9.64 3.12 -14.25
CA ASP A 29 -10.74 3.30 -13.31
C ASP A 29 -10.49 4.57 -12.48
N PRO A 30 -11.24 5.66 -12.70
CA PRO A 30 -11.10 6.90 -11.92
C PRO A 30 -11.34 6.73 -10.41
N SER A 31 -12.02 5.66 -10.00
CA SER A 31 -12.27 5.34 -8.59
C SER A 31 -11.20 4.45 -7.96
N ALA A 32 -10.18 4.03 -8.72
CA ALA A 32 -9.16 3.07 -8.28
C ALA A 32 -8.51 3.45 -6.96
N ALA A 33 -8.24 4.74 -6.72
CA ALA A 33 -7.64 5.20 -5.47
C ALA A 33 -8.49 4.86 -4.24
N TRP A 34 -9.82 4.96 -4.32
CA TRP A 34 -10.73 4.63 -3.22
C TRP A 34 -10.80 3.11 -3.00
N ARG A 35 -10.96 2.33 -4.07
CA ARG A 35 -10.94 0.86 -3.98
C ARG A 35 -9.63 0.34 -3.37
N ILE A 36 -8.48 0.89 -3.80
CA ILE A 36 -7.16 0.51 -3.28
C ILE A 36 -7.02 0.90 -1.81
N LEU A 37 -7.60 2.03 -1.39
CA LEU A 37 -7.64 2.42 0.01
C LEU A 37 -8.45 1.41 0.83
N ASP A 38 -9.64 1.01 0.38
CA ASP A 38 -10.47 0.01 1.07
C ASP A 38 -9.73 -1.35 1.19
N GLU A 39 -9.06 -1.78 0.11
CA GLU A 39 -8.23 -2.99 0.11
C GLU A 39 -7.07 -2.91 1.12
N LEU A 40 -6.41 -1.75 1.22
CA LEU A 40 -5.34 -1.50 2.20
C LEU A 40 -5.88 -1.52 3.63
N GLU A 41 -6.99 -0.85 3.90
CA GLU A 41 -7.62 -0.81 5.23
C GLU A 41 -8.05 -2.23 5.68
N ALA A 42 -8.63 -3.01 4.77
CA ALA A 42 -9.00 -4.40 5.05
C ALA A 42 -7.78 -5.28 5.36
N TRP A 43 -6.67 -5.07 4.65
CA TRP A 43 -5.42 -5.78 4.93
C TRP A 43 -4.85 -5.39 6.29
N CYS A 44 -4.79 -4.09 6.61
CA CYS A 44 -4.34 -3.62 7.93
C CYS A 44 -5.20 -4.18 9.07
N ALA A 45 -6.51 -4.26 8.90
CA ALA A 45 -7.41 -4.86 9.88
C ALA A 45 -7.15 -6.36 10.06
N THR A 46 -6.92 -7.08 8.96
CA THR A 46 -6.61 -8.53 8.97
C THR A 46 -5.31 -8.83 9.70
N GLU A 47 -4.29 -7.99 9.49
CA GLU A 47 -2.98 -8.11 10.15
C GLU A 47 -2.93 -7.43 11.53
N ASN A 48 -4.06 -6.87 12.00
CA ASN A 48 -4.20 -6.17 13.28
C ASN A 48 -3.20 -5.01 13.46
N LEU A 49 -2.91 -4.30 12.38
CA LEU A 49 -2.03 -3.12 12.38
C LEU A 49 -2.79 -1.89 12.88
N LYS A 50 -2.13 -1.12 13.74
CA LYS A 50 -2.60 0.18 14.23
C LYS A 50 -1.96 1.34 13.49
N SER A 51 -0.80 1.10 12.87
CA SER A 51 -0.09 2.06 12.03
C SER A 51 0.68 1.37 10.92
N LEU A 52 0.77 2.03 9.76
CA LEU A 52 1.66 1.61 8.66
C LEU A 52 3.14 1.64 9.05
N ASP A 53 3.52 2.38 10.10
CA ASP A 53 4.92 2.40 10.58
C ASP A 53 5.36 1.07 11.16
N GLU A 54 4.43 0.21 11.60
CA GLU A 54 4.73 -1.13 12.11
C GLU A 54 5.33 -2.04 11.03
N ILE A 55 4.98 -1.79 9.77
CA ILE A 55 5.47 -2.55 8.61
C ILE A 55 6.43 -1.75 7.73
N ARG A 56 6.62 -0.45 7.98
CA ARG A 56 7.42 0.39 7.08
C ARG A 56 8.88 -0.03 7.08
N GLY A 57 9.40 -0.41 5.91
CA GLY A 57 10.81 -0.76 5.74
C GLY A 57 11.20 -2.15 6.25
N VAL A 58 10.24 -3.00 6.65
CA VAL A 58 10.52 -4.38 7.13
C VAL A 58 11.18 -5.27 6.08
N ALA A 59 11.02 -4.97 4.79
CA ALA A 59 11.65 -5.72 3.69
C ALA A 59 13.11 -5.29 3.43
N ARG A 60 13.64 -4.27 4.12
CA ARG A 60 15.03 -3.85 3.97
C ARG A 60 15.97 -4.84 4.64
N ARG A 61 17.07 -5.19 3.97
CA ARG A 61 18.18 -5.89 4.64
C ARG A 61 18.79 -4.97 5.70
N ARG A 62 19.00 -5.51 6.90
CA ARG A 62 19.83 -4.86 7.93
C ARG A 62 21.29 -5.17 7.57
N ASP A 63 22.02 -4.13 7.19
CA ASP A 63 23.48 -4.12 7.11
C ASP A 63 24.12 -4.00 8.50
#